data_AF-A0A6A3MFL1-F1
#
_entry.id   AF-A0A6A3MFL1-F1
#
_cell.length_a   1.000
_cell.length_b   1.000
_cell.length_c   1.000
_cell.angle_alpha   90.00
_cell.angle_beta   90.00
_cell.angle_gamma   90.00
#
_symmetry.space_group_name_H-M   'P 1'
#
loop_
_entity.id
_entity.type
_entity.pdbx_description
1 polymer ?
#
loop_
_entity_poly.entity_id
_entity_poly.type
_entity_poly.pdbx_seq_one_letter_code
_entity_poly.pdbx_strand_id
1 'polypeptide(L)'
;GTGNAQQTYEQQVAPVFEQANVEVETVVTRQAAHATEIVAEVPLDKYDCIVAVGGDGLLSEMLQGLMNRKDWQQAILQPLGIIPGGSGNGLSASLLARAGERFEPLSAAYSLAKGQIQELDLFTATNGDGKVMHGFLSLEWAFIADMDIKSERYRFFGDMRFLIASTLQIFGFGQTNFPGRLRYLVSKDDEPLPAKYHDTFSSAETTGKPKCVCLEKEKETSGEKSEEWKEMDGPFYMFWGMNVSHAAADAHIAPPADISDGYFHLMLVSGESYSRMGLAKLMMGIEDGSHLDIDRVQIIRTRAFTIHASNASDLMCVDGELFPGPEVKIEVHRALGRVLCLPGTNK
;
A
#
# COMPACT_ATOMS: atom_id res chain seq x y z
N GLY A 1 10.95 -5.59 11.62
CA GLY A 1 11.51 -6.92 11.36
C GLY A 1 12.32 -7.38 12.55
N THR A 2 12.37 -8.68 12.81
CA THR A 2 13.07 -9.30 13.96
C THR A 2 14.58 -9.49 13.73
N GLY A 3 15.12 -9.01 12.61
CA GLY A 3 16.54 -9.16 12.25
C GLY A 3 16.88 -10.47 11.52
N ASN A 4 15.88 -11.29 11.18
CA ASN A 4 16.10 -12.63 10.60
C ASN A 4 16.02 -12.68 9.06
N ALA A 5 15.89 -11.55 8.38
CA ALA A 5 15.67 -11.51 6.92
C ALA A 5 16.82 -12.16 6.14
N GLN A 6 18.07 -11.89 6.52
CA GLN A 6 19.25 -12.49 5.88
C GLN A 6 19.26 -14.02 6.07
N GLN A 7 19.04 -14.51 7.29
CA GLN A 7 18.97 -15.94 7.56
C GLN A 7 17.82 -16.60 6.78
N THR A 8 16.67 -15.92 6.69
CA THR A 8 15.51 -16.40 5.92
C THR A 8 15.86 -16.54 4.44
N TYR A 9 16.56 -15.56 3.87
CA TYR A 9 17.06 -15.63 2.51
C TYR A 9 17.98 -16.83 2.31
N GLU A 10 19.04 -16.95 3.12
CA GLU A 10 20.06 -17.98 3.00
C GLU A 10 19.48 -19.40 3.15
N GLN A 11 18.53 -19.59 4.07
CA GLN A 11 18.00 -20.93 4.41
C GLN A 11 16.80 -21.36 3.57
N GLN A 12 15.97 -20.42 3.11
CA GLN A 12 14.69 -20.75 2.47
C GLN A 12 14.57 -20.25 1.03
N VAL A 13 15.18 -19.11 0.69
CA VAL A 13 14.97 -18.45 -0.60
C VAL A 13 16.08 -18.82 -1.60
N ALA A 14 17.35 -18.64 -1.20
CA ALA A 14 18.50 -18.90 -2.06
C ALA A 14 18.50 -20.33 -2.64
N PRO A 15 18.17 -21.40 -1.89
CA PRO A 15 18.09 -22.74 -2.45
C PRO A 15 17.03 -22.90 -3.56
N VAL A 16 15.90 -22.19 -3.47
CA VAL A 16 14.86 -22.22 -4.51
C VAL A 16 15.35 -21.55 -5.79
N PHE A 17 16.00 -20.39 -5.66
CA PHE A 17 16.58 -19.68 -6.79
C PHE A 17 17.71 -20.47 -7.46
N GLU A 18 18.58 -21.11 -6.69
CA GLU A 18 19.62 -22.00 -7.20
C GLU A 18 19.02 -23.17 -8.00
N GLN A 19 18.01 -23.85 -7.45
CA GLN A 19 17.32 -24.95 -8.16
C GLN A 19 16.57 -24.49 -9.42
N ALA A 20 16.08 -23.26 -9.42
CA ALA A 20 15.42 -22.64 -10.56
C ALA A 20 16.41 -22.06 -11.60
N ASN A 21 17.73 -22.12 -11.34
CA ASN A 21 18.78 -21.48 -12.14
C ASN A 21 18.59 -19.96 -12.29
N VAL A 22 18.15 -19.30 -11.22
CA VAL A 22 18.08 -17.84 -11.14
C VAL A 22 19.43 -17.31 -10.66
N GLU A 23 20.06 -16.45 -11.46
CA GLU A 23 21.29 -15.76 -11.07
C GLU A 23 20.95 -14.60 -10.11
N VAL A 24 21.63 -14.54 -8.96
CA VAL A 24 21.31 -13.55 -7.91
C VAL A 24 22.55 -12.79 -7.47
N GLU A 25 22.45 -11.45 -7.48
CA GLU A 25 23.39 -10.54 -6.83
C GLU A 25 22.74 -10.00 -5.55
N THR A 26 23.38 -10.22 -4.39
CA THR A 26 22.82 -9.82 -3.09
C THR A 26 23.49 -8.57 -2.56
N VAL A 27 22.69 -7.61 -2.07
CA VAL A 27 23.17 -6.41 -1.38
C VAL A 27 22.48 -6.29 -0.03
N VAL A 28 23.27 -6.12 1.04
CA VAL A 28 22.75 -5.95 2.40
C VAL A 28 22.63 -4.46 2.72
N THR A 29 21.40 -3.99 2.96
CA THR A 29 21.13 -2.61 3.38
C THR A 29 21.55 -2.39 4.84
N ARG A 30 22.03 -1.20 5.18
CA ARG A 30 22.70 -0.93 6.47
C ARG A 30 22.01 0.13 7.31
N GLN A 31 21.25 1.01 6.67
CA GLN A 31 20.57 2.14 7.29
C GLN A 31 19.33 2.49 6.47
N ALA A 32 18.45 3.31 7.05
CA ALA A 32 17.30 3.87 6.34
C ALA A 32 17.75 4.64 5.09
N ALA A 33 16.95 4.61 4.04
CA ALA A 33 17.19 5.16 2.71
C ALA A 33 18.35 4.52 1.92
N HIS A 34 19.07 3.52 2.46
CA HIS A 34 20.15 2.88 1.72
C HIS A 34 19.62 2.14 0.48
N ALA A 35 18.42 1.56 0.54
CA ALA A 35 17.83 0.92 -0.65
C ALA A 35 17.41 1.95 -1.69
N THR A 36 16.94 3.13 -1.27
CA THR A 36 16.67 4.26 -2.17
C THR A 36 17.92 4.67 -2.95
N GLU A 37 19.06 4.81 -2.27
CA GLU A 37 20.34 5.17 -2.89
C GLU A 37 20.81 4.10 -3.89
N ILE A 38 20.75 2.82 -3.51
CA ILE A 38 21.18 1.70 -4.37
C ILE A 38 20.31 1.61 -5.63
N VAL A 39 18.98 1.64 -5.47
CA VAL A 39 18.04 1.47 -6.59
C VAL A 39 18.01 2.71 -7.49
N ALA A 40 18.30 3.90 -6.97
CA ALA A 40 18.45 5.09 -7.81
C ALA A 40 19.60 4.95 -8.83
N GLU A 41 20.64 4.17 -8.53
CA GLU A 41 21.82 4.01 -9.38
C GLU A 41 21.88 2.64 -10.10
N VAL A 42 20.85 1.80 -9.95
CA VAL A 42 20.85 0.45 -10.54
C VAL A 42 20.84 0.52 -12.08
N PRO A 43 21.65 -0.29 -12.78
CA PRO A 43 21.56 -0.43 -14.23
C PRO A 43 20.28 -1.19 -14.62
N LEU A 44 19.37 -0.52 -15.31
CA LEU A 44 18.04 -1.05 -15.68
C LEU A 44 18.08 -2.17 -16.73
N ASP A 45 19.21 -2.33 -17.43
CA ASP A 45 19.43 -3.34 -18.46
C ASP A 45 20.16 -4.59 -17.93
N LYS A 46 20.64 -4.56 -16.68
CA LYS A 46 21.40 -5.65 -16.08
C LYS A 46 20.53 -6.72 -15.41
N TYR A 47 19.39 -6.34 -14.83
CA TYR A 47 18.58 -7.24 -14.02
C TYR A 47 17.16 -7.36 -14.56
N ASP A 48 16.61 -8.57 -14.58
CA ASP A 48 15.20 -8.80 -14.96
C ASP A 48 14.23 -8.38 -13.84
N CYS A 49 14.67 -8.40 -12.58
CA CYS A 49 13.88 -8.04 -11.41
C CYS A 49 14.78 -7.60 -10.25
N ILE A 50 14.28 -6.70 -9.40
CA ILE A 50 14.92 -6.33 -8.13
C ILE A 50 14.02 -6.77 -6.98
N VAL A 51 14.54 -7.61 -6.08
CA VAL A 51 13.76 -8.25 -5.02
C VAL A 51 14.10 -7.66 -3.66
N ALA A 52 13.08 -7.19 -2.94
CA ALA A 52 13.18 -6.86 -1.52
C ALA A 52 13.06 -8.13 -0.67
N VAL A 53 14.02 -8.38 0.24
CA VAL A 53 13.86 -9.38 1.30
C VAL A 53 13.71 -8.66 2.63
N GLY A 54 12.47 -8.42 3.04
CA GLY A 54 12.15 -7.50 4.12
C GLY A 54 10.66 -7.26 4.25
N GLY A 55 10.26 -6.08 4.72
CA GLY A 55 8.86 -5.66 4.75
C GLY A 55 8.55 -4.59 3.72
N ASP A 56 7.31 -4.09 3.74
CA ASP A 56 6.83 -3.08 2.78
C ASP A 56 7.69 -1.81 2.76
N GLY A 57 8.23 -1.37 3.91
CA GLY A 57 9.12 -0.20 3.98
C GLY A 57 10.41 -0.33 3.16
N LEU A 58 11.01 -1.51 3.07
CA LEU A 58 12.18 -1.73 2.20
C LEU A 58 11.80 -1.59 0.72
N LEU A 59 10.65 -2.12 0.35
CA LEU A 59 10.13 -2.00 -1.01
C LEU A 59 9.74 -0.54 -1.33
N SER A 60 9.20 0.19 -0.36
CA SER A 60 8.91 1.61 -0.45
C SER A 60 10.18 2.43 -0.72
N GLU A 61 11.27 2.15 0.00
CA GLU A 61 12.57 2.77 -0.28
C GLU A 61 13.05 2.50 -1.72
N MET A 62 12.89 1.27 -2.21
CA MET A 62 13.25 0.89 -3.58
C MET A 62 12.40 1.62 -4.62
N LEU A 63 11.07 1.68 -4.42
CA LEU A 63 10.15 2.43 -5.27
C LEU A 63 10.54 3.91 -5.34
N GLN A 64 10.82 4.53 -4.19
CA GLN A 64 11.26 5.92 -4.12
C GLN A 64 12.60 6.11 -4.85
N GLY A 65 13.51 5.13 -4.79
CA GLY A 65 14.75 5.09 -5.56
C GLY A 65 14.50 5.17 -7.06
N LEU A 66 13.64 4.29 -7.61
CA LEU A 66 13.26 4.32 -9.03
C LEU A 66 12.62 5.65 -9.42
N MET A 67 11.70 6.15 -8.59
CA MET A 67 10.97 7.39 -8.85
C MET A 67 11.87 8.62 -8.81
N ASN A 68 12.95 8.61 -8.03
CA ASN A 68 13.89 9.74 -7.90
C ASN A 68 14.86 9.90 -9.06
N ARG A 69 14.93 8.91 -9.95
CA ARG A 69 15.77 8.97 -11.14
C ARG A 69 15.25 9.98 -12.16
N LYS A 70 16.16 10.46 -13.02
CA LYS A 70 15.79 11.36 -14.13
C LYS A 70 15.03 10.62 -15.22
N ASP A 71 15.36 9.35 -15.44
CA ASP A 71 14.74 8.41 -16.36
C ASP A 71 13.65 7.55 -15.68
N TRP A 72 12.95 8.11 -14.68
CA TRP A 72 12.01 7.36 -13.85
C TRP A 72 10.93 6.61 -14.65
N GLN A 73 10.51 7.13 -15.82
CA GLN A 73 9.52 6.45 -16.67
C GLN A 73 10.02 5.12 -17.22
N GLN A 74 11.33 5.01 -17.47
CA GLN A 74 11.95 3.74 -17.83
C GLN A 74 12.22 2.92 -16.57
N ALA A 75 12.71 3.57 -15.50
CA ALA A 75 13.07 2.91 -14.26
C ALA A 75 11.88 2.23 -13.57
N ILE A 76 10.70 2.85 -13.56
CA ILE A 76 9.49 2.32 -12.91
C ILE A 76 8.96 1.04 -13.58
N LEU A 77 9.41 0.75 -14.81
CA LEU A 77 9.10 -0.49 -15.52
C LEU A 77 9.99 -1.66 -15.07
N GLN A 78 11.06 -1.41 -14.30
CA GLN A 78 11.86 -2.45 -13.68
C GLN A 78 10.98 -3.27 -12.72
N PRO A 79 10.76 -4.58 -12.99
CA PRO A 79 9.91 -5.40 -12.14
C PRO A 79 10.47 -5.49 -10.71
N LEU A 80 9.60 -5.28 -9.73
CA LEU A 80 9.92 -5.46 -8.32
C LEU A 80 9.45 -6.82 -7.82
N GLY A 81 10.16 -7.39 -6.84
CA GLY A 81 9.75 -8.59 -6.12
C GLY A 81 9.80 -8.37 -4.62
N ILE A 82 9.04 -9.16 -3.86
CA ILE A 82 9.05 -9.09 -2.40
C ILE A 82 9.03 -10.50 -1.79
N ILE A 83 10.01 -10.76 -0.92
CA ILE A 83 10.04 -11.88 0.01
C ILE A 83 9.72 -11.34 1.40
N PRO A 84 8.75 -11.92 2.12
CA PRO A 84 8.41 -11.48 3.46
C PRO A 84 9.55 -11.81 4.43
N GLY A 85 10.10 -10.77 5.04
CA GLY A 85 11.11 -10.83 6.11
C GLY A 85 10.96 -9.69 7.12
N GLY A 86 9.91 -8.87 6.96
CA GLY A 86 9.56 -7.74 7.81
C GLY A 86 8.43 -8.05 8.79
N SER A 87 7.95 -7.00 9.46
CA SER A 87 6.80 -7.06 10.39
C SER A 87 5.51 -6.49 9.79
N GLY A 88 5.60 -5.93 8.58
CA GLY A 88 4.51 -5.54 7.71
C GLY A 88 4.88 -6.07 6.34
N ASN A 89 4.05 -6.93 5.77
CA ASN A 89 4.31 -7.64 4.53
C ASN A 89 3.04 -7.67 3.66
N GLY A 90 2.31 -6.55 3.62
CA GLY A 90 0.99 -6.44 3.00
C GLY A 90 1.00 -6.74 1.51
N LEU A 91 2.00 -6.26 0.77
CA LEU A 91 2.09 -6.61 -0.66
C LEU A 91 2.36 -8.10 -0.86
N SER A 92 3.31 -8.67 -0.10
CA SER A 92 3.62 -10.10 -0.21
C SER A 92 2.41 -10.97 0.15
N ALA A 93 1.69 -10.62 1.21
CA ALA A 93 0.45 -11.29 1.60
C ALA A 93 -0.62 -11.19 0.49
N SER A 94 -0.82 -10.01 -0.08
CA SER A 94 -1.77 -9.79 -1.18
C SER A 94 -1.44 -10.63 -2.41
N LEU A 95 -0.16 -10.67 -2.81
CA LEU A 95 0.29 -11.42 -3.99
C LEU A 95 0.15 -12.94 -3.80
N LEU A 96 0.51 -13.45 -2.62
CA LEU A 96 0.39 -14.89 -2.32
C LEU A 96 -1.07 -15.31 -2.18
N ALA A 97 -1.90 -14.52 -1.49
CA ALA A 97 -3.33 -14.78 -1.37
C ALA A 97 -4.02 -14.79 -2.75
N ARG A 98 -3.68 -13.84 -3.63
CA ARG A 98 -4.17 -13.76 -5.02
C ARG A 98 -3.79 -15.01 -5.84
N ALA A 99 -2.61 -15.56 -5.60
CA ALA A 99 -2.13 -16.79 -6.24
C ALA A 99 -2.64 -18.08 -5.58
N GLY A 100 -3.39 -18.00 -4.47
CA GLY A 100 -3.83 -19.17 -3.70
C GLY A 100 -2.70 -19.86 -2.94
N GLU A 101 -1.59 -19.17 -2.71
CA GLU A 101 -0.41 -19.67 -2.01
C GLU A 101 -0.41 -19.28 -0.54
N ARG A 102 0.31 -20.07 0.28
CA ARG A 102 0.47 -19.76 1.71
C ARG A 102 1.40 -18.57 1.90
N PHE A 103 1.13 -17.75 2.92
CA PHE A 103 2.03 -16.68 3.33
C PHE A 103 3.30 -17.23 4.01
N GLU A 104 4.29 -17.60 3.20
CA GLU A 104 5.57 -18.14 3.64
C GLU A 104 6.69 -17.58 2.73
N PRO A 105 7.91 -17.35 3.24
CA PRO A 105 9.05 -16.93 2.42
C PRO A 105 9.36 -17.89 1.26
N LEU A 106 9.17 -19.19 1.49
CA LEU A 106 9.33 -20.23 0.49
C LEU A 106 8.32 -20.07 -0.66
N SER A 107 7.05 -19.80 -0.34
CA SER A 107 6.00 -19.54 -1.33
C SER A 107 6.31 -18.28 -2.15
N ALA A 108 6.84 -17.23 -1.51
CA ALA A 108 7.27 -16.02 -2.22
C ALA A 108 8.45 -16.30 -3.15
N ALA A 109 9.43 -17.10 -2.72
CA ALA A 109 10.56 -17.52 -3.56
C ALA A 109 10.10 -18.35 -4.76
N TYR A 110 9.19 -19.31 -4.54
CA TYR A 110 8.55 -20.07 -5.61
C TYR A 110 7.79 -19.14 -6.59
N SER A 111 7.04 -18.17 -6.04
CA SER A 111 6.27 -17.22 -6.83
C SER A 111 7.16 -16.35 -7.72
N LEU A 112 8.32 -15.92 -7.24
CA LEU A 112 9.31 -15.18 -8.03
C LEU A 112 9.99 -16.06 -9.07
N ALA A 113 10.33 -17.31 -8.73
CA ALA A 113 11.04 -18.23 -9.63
C ALA A 113 10.15 -18.76 -10.79
N LYS A 114 8.84 -18.89 -10.55
CA LYS A 114 7.88 -19.47 -11.52
C LYS A 114 6.88 -18.48 -12.07
N GLY A 115 6.78 -17.30 -11.47
CA GLY A 115 5.86 -16.25 -11.84
C GLY A 115 6.19 -15.60 -13.16
N GLN A 116 5.45 -14.54 -13.42
CA GLN A 116 5.62 -13.69 -14.59
C GLN A 116 5.44 -12.25 -14.17
N ILE A 117 5.86 -11.32 -15.03
CA ILE A 117 5.65 -9.91 -14.77
C ILE A 117 4.15 -9.65 -14.79
N GLN A 118 3.67 -9.02 -13.73
CA GLN A 118 2.30 -8.55 -13.54
C GLN A 118 2.31 -7.03 -13.43
N GLU A 119 1.21 -6.41 -13.84
CA GLU A 119 0.99 -4.98 -13.64
C GLU A 119 0.72 -4.70 -12.16
N LEU A 120 1.20 -3.56 -11.68
CA LEU A 120 0.93 -3.08 -10.34
C LEU A 120 0.48 -1.62 -10.41
N ASP A 121 -0.66 -1.33 -9.81
CA ASP A 121 -1.11 0.02 -9.57
C ASP A 121 -0.22 0.66 -8.51
N LEU A 122 0.19 1.89 -8.79
CA LEU A 122 0.89 2.73 -7.84
C LEU A 122 0.09 4.00 -7.65
N PHE A 123 0.25 4.67 -6.54
CA PHE A 123 -0.44 5.93 -6.29
C PHE A 123 0.55 7.05 -5.96
N THR A 124 0.13 8.28 -6.20
CA THR A 124 0.83 9.49 -5.76
C THR A 124 0.11 10.07 -4.56
N ALA A 125 0.83 10.18 -3.44
CA ALA A 125 0.42 10.91 -2.25
C ALA A 125 1.03 12.31 -2.24
N THR A 126 0.21 13.35 -2.06
CA THR A 126 0.66 14.73 -1.92
C THR A 126 0.05 15.37 -0.69
N ASN A 127 0.84 16.05 0.15
CA ASN A 127 0.30 16.80 1.28
C ASN A 127 0.08 18.29 0.98
N GLY A 128 -0.49 19.01 1.96
CA GLY A 128 -0.74 20.46 1.87
C GLY A 128 0.50 21.33 1.60
N ASP A 129 1.70 20.86 1.98
CA ASP A 129 2.98 21.56 1.75
C ASP A 129 3.63 21.21 0.40
N GLY A 130 3.00 20.34 -0.40
CA GLY A 130 3.52 19.88 -1.67
C GLY A 130 4.58 18.77 -1.56
N LYS A 131 4.76 18.15 -0.38
CA LYS A 131 5.55 16.91 -0.25
C LYS A 131 4.85 15.81 -1.05
N VAL A 132 5.63 15.09 -1.86
CA VAL A 132 5.14 13.98 -2.70
C VAL A 132 5.79 12.67 -2.28
N MET A 133 5.01 11.60 -2.21
CA MET A 133 5.46 10.23 -2.07
C MET A 133 4.71 9.34 -3.07
N HIS A 134 5.35 8.29 -3.57
CA HIS A 134 4.70 7.26 -4.36
C HIS A 134 4.57 6.02 -3.50
N GLY A 135 3.43 5.35 -3.60
CA GLY A 135 3.16 4.15 -2.82
C GLY A 135 2.48 3.06 -3.64
N PHE A 136 2.39 1.90 -3.01
CA PHE A 136 1.79 0.69 -3.59
C PHE A 136 0.84 -0.02 -2.63
N LEU A 137 0.81 0.34 -1.34
CA LEU A 137 0.10 -0.39 -0.31
C LEU A 137 -1.13 0.37 0.22
N SER A 138 -0.91 1.47 0.95
CA SER A 138 -1.94 2.02 1.83
C SER A 138 -1.78 3.49 2.22
N LEU A 139 -2.90 4.08 2.64
CA LEU A 139 -2.96 5.30 3.43
C LEU A 139 -3.73 5.02 4.73
N GLU A 140 -3.15 5.36 5.86
CA GLU A 140 -3.71 5.16 7.19
C GLU A 140 -3.98 6.50 7.87
N TRP A 141 -5.13 6.61 8.53
CA TRP A 141 -5.48 7.74 9.40
C TRP A 141 -6.37 7.24 10.56
N ALA A 142 -6.76 8.15 11.46
CA ALA A 142 -7.55 7.89 12.63
C ALA A 142 -6.90 6.82 13.54
N PHE A 143 -7.69 5.93 14.13
CA PHE A 143 -7.18 4.88 15.01
C PHE A 143 -6.05 4.04 14.39
N ILE A 144 -6.09 3.80 13.07
CA ILE A 144 -5.14 2.90 12.41
C ILE A 144 -3.72 3.50 12.38
N ALA A 145 -3.56 4.75 11.98
CA ALA A 145 -2.24 5.40 12.00
C ALA A 145 -1.69 5.54 13.42
N ASP A 146 -2.57 5.79 14.39
CA ASP A 146 -2.22 5.79 15.81
C ASP A 146 -1.71 4.41 16.27
N MET A 147 -2.39 3.34 15.85
CA MET A 147 -2.00 1.96 16.12
C MET A 147 -0.64 1.64 15.50
N ASP A 148 -0.43 1.95 14.22
CA ASP A 148 0.81 1.62 13.52
C ASP A 148 2.01 2.35 14.13
N ILE A 149 1.95 3.67 14.26
CA ILE A 149 3.05 4.47 14.81
C ILE A 149 3.29 4.22 16.30
N LYS A 150 2.23 4.18 17.12
CA LYS A 150 2.42 4.01 18.57
C LYS A 150 2.88 2.59 18.91
N SER A 151 2.57 1.59 18.08
CA SER A 151 3.00 0.21 18.28
C SER A 151 4.47 -0.04 17.91
N GLU A 152 5.15 0.90 17.23
CA GLU A 152 6.59 0.80 16.94
C GLU A 152 7.45 0.62 18.20
N ARG A 153 7.01 1.14 19.35
CA ARG A 153 7.66 0.87 20.65
C ARG A 153 7.70 -0.62 21.03
N TYR A 154 6.84 -1.42 20.40
CA TYR A 154 6.68 -2.86 20.56
C TYR A 154 7.19 -3.63 19.33
N ARG A 155 7.98 -3.02 18.42
CA ARG A 155 8.51 -3.66 17.20
C ARG A 155 9.26 -4.97 17.47
N PHE A 156 9.82 -5.13 18.68
CA PHE A 156 10.48 -6.37 19.11
C PHE A 156 9.53 -7.58 19.23
N PHE A 157 8.23 -7.35 19.37
CA PHE A 157 7.20 -8.40 19.33
C PHE A 157 6.76 -8.77 17.89
N GLY A 158 7.35 -8.16 16.86
CA GLY A 158 6.96 -8.39 15.47
C GLY A 158 5.48 -8.06 15.26
N ASP A 159 4.75 -8.95 14.60
CA ASP A 159 3.35 -8.74 14.19
C ASP A 159 2.39 -8.63 15.39
N MET A 160 2.73 -9.23 16.54
CA MET A 160 1.94 -9.11 17.77
C MET A 160 1.81 -7.66 18.29
N ARG A 161 2.63 -6.72 17.81
CA ARG A 161 2.54 -5.29 18.17
C ARG A 161 1.15 -4.70 17.86
N PHE A 162 0.55 -5.14 16.76
CA PHE A 162 -0.77 -4.67 16.33
C PHE A 162 -1.88 -5.22 17.23
N LEU A 163 -1.76 -6.48 17.65
CA LEU A 163 -2.66 -7.08 18.64
C LEU A 163 -2.61 -6.35 19.98
N ILE A 164 -1.41 -5.99 20.46
CA ILE A 164 -1.23 -5.22 21.70
C ILE A 164 -1.91 -3.85 21.58
N ALA A 165 -1.63 -3.12 20.50
CA ALA A 165 -2.19 -1.79 20.29
C ALA A 165 -3.72 -1.80 20.15
N SER A 166 -4.27 -2.78 19.41
CA SER A 166 -5.71 -3.02 19.30
C SER A 166 -6.35 -3.33 20.65
N THR A 167 -5.68 -4.16 21.47
CA THR A 167 -6.15 -4.48 22.83
C THR A 167 -6.20 -3.23 23.70
N LEU A 168 -5.15 -2.39 23.67
CA LEU A 168 -5.13 -1.13 24.42
C LEU A 168 -6.27 -0.18 23.99
N GLN A 169 -6.55 -0.09 22.69
CA GLN A 169 -7.69 0.67 22.18
C GLN A 169 -9.03 0.13 22.69
N ILE A 170 -9.23 -1.20 22.65
CA ILE A 170 -10.44 -1.86 23.16
C ILE A 170 -10.67 -1.50 24.63
N PHE A 171 -9.62 -1.43 25.45
CA PHE A 171 -9.76 -1.05 26.85
C PHE A 171 -9.91 0.47 27.09
N GLY A 172 -9.80 1.29 26.04
CA GLY A 172 -10.07 2.73 26.08
C GLY A 172 -8.84 3.59 26.37
N PHE A 173 -7.64 3.09 26.07
CA PHE A 173 -6.39 3.81 26.32
C PHE A 173 -5.94 4.71 25.14
N GLY A 174 -6.70 4.79 24.05
CA GLY A 174 -6.36 5.60 22.87
C GLY A 174 -7.43 6.60 22.46
N GLN A 175 -7.10 7.41 21.45
CA GLN A 175 -8.01 8.40 20.88
C GLN A 175 -9.11 7.72 20.09
N THR A 176 -10.32 8.27 20.15
CA THR A 176 -11.53 7.68 19.53
C THR A 176 -12.25 8.64 18.59
N ASN A 177 -11.95 9.93 18.69
CA ASN A 177 -12.57 10.97 17.90
C ASN A 177 -11.56 11.57 16.92
N PHE A 178 -11.77 11.37 15.63
CA PHE A 178 -10.96 11.94 14.55
C PHE A 178 -11.87 12.75 13.61
N PRO A 179 -12.17 14.02 13.94
CA PRO A 179 -12.90 14.90 13.06
C PRO A 179 -12.06 15.22 11.82
N GLY A 180 -12.72 15.26 10.67
CA GLY A 180 -12.07 15.57 9.40
C GLY A 180 -13.07 15.48 8.27
N ARG A 181 -12.58 15.64 7.05
CA ARG A 181 -13.37 15.55 5.83
C ARG A 181 -12.69 14.62 4.84
N LEU A 182 -13.46 13.71 4.26
CA LEU A 182 -13.09 12.93 3.10
C LEU A 182 -13.80 13.50 1.89
N ARG A 183 -13.06 13.69 0.79
CA ARG A 183 -13.62 14.01 -0.52
C ARG A 183 -13.07 13.02 -1.53
N TYR A 184 -13.92 12.34 -2.29
CA TYR A 184 -13.48 11.28 -3.21
C TYR A 184 -14.21 11.32 -4.54
N LEU A 185 -13.52 10.85 -5.58
CA LEU A 185 -14.04 10.68 -6.92
C LEU A 185 -14.97 9.45 -6.96
N VAL A 186 -16.24 9.67 -7.31
CA VAL A 186 -17.23 8.60 -7.40
C VAL A 186 -16.87 7.64 -8.53
N SER A 187 -16.73 6.36 -8.20
CA SER A 187 -16.52 5.26 -9.13
C SER A 187 -17.79 4.41 -9.18
N LYS A 188 -18.28 4.03 -10.37
CA LYS A 188 -19.47 3.17 -10.53
C LYS A 188 -19.06 1.73 -10.77
N ASP A 189 -19.81 0.78 -10.24
CA ASP A 189 -19.46 -0.65 -10.32
C ASP A 189 -19.49 -1.22 -11.75
N ASP A 190 -20.26 -0.61 -12.65
CA ASP A 190 -20.38 -0.99 -14.05
C ASP A 190 -19.48 -0.18 -14.99
N GLU A 191 -18.64 0.72 -14.47
CA GLU A 191 -17.75 1.52 -15.30
C GLU A 191 -16.56 0.68 -15.83
N PRO A 192 -16.08 0.97 -17.06
CA PRO A 192 -14.88 0.31 -17.57
C PRO A 192 -13.66 0.68 -16.71
N LEU A 193 -12.74 -0.26 -16.58
CA LEU A 193 -11.50 -0.01 -15.85
C LEU A 193 -10.77 1.22 -16.43
N PRO A 194 -10.08 2.01 -15.59
CA PRO A 194 -9.32 3.18 -16.04
C PRO A 194 -8.30 2.79 -17.11
N ALA A 195 -7.97 3.72 -18.01
CA ALA A 195 -6.87 3.49 -18.95
C ALA A 195 -5.56 3.24 -18.18
N LYS A 196 -4.72 2.34 -18.70
CA LYS A 196 -3.40 2.12 -18.12
C LYS A 196 -2.56 3.39 -18.28
N TYR A 197 -1.73 3.67 -17.30
CA TYR A 197 -0.90 4.87 -17.29
C TYR A 197 -0.02 4.95 -18.55
N HIS A 198 0.66 3.85 -18.89
CA HIS A 198 1.57 3.78 -20.04
C HIS A 198 0.87 3.84 -21.41
N ASP A 199 -0.44 3.58 -21.48
CA ASP A 199 -1.23 3.77 -22.70
C ASP A 199 -1.61 5.25 -22.91
N THR A 200 -1.58 6.05 -21.84
CA THR A 200 -2.02 7.45 -21.83
C THR A 200 -0.84 8.43 -21.85
N PHE A 201 0.28 8.06 -21.24
CA PHE A 201 1.45 8.92 -21.09
C PHE A 201 2.67 8.27 -21.76
N SER A 202 3.03 8.74 -22.96
CA SER A 202 4.22 8.29 -23.67
C SER A 202 5.50 8.82 -23.03
N SER A 203 6.57 8.02 -23.07
CA SER A 203 7.91 8.38 -22.59
C SER A 203 8.50 9.63 -23.25
N ALA A 204 7.98 10.04 -24.41
CA ALA A 204 8.45 11.22 -25.14
C ALA A 204 7.93 12.55 -24.59
N GLU A 205 6.86 12.57 -23.78
CA GLU A 205 6.08 13.80 -23.51
C GLU A 205 6.22 14.41 -22.11
N THR A 206 7.00 13.84 -21.19
CA THR A 206 7.06 14.40 -19.82
C THR A 206 8.43 14.25 -19.17
N THR A 207 8.98 15.34 -18.64
CA THR A 207 10.17 15.34 -17.75
C THR A 207 9.79 15.40 -16.26
N GLY A 208 8.49 15.29 -15.95
CA GLY A 208 7.93 15.42 -14.60
C GLY A 208 7.51 14.09 -13.98
N LYS A 209 7.13 14.11 -12.71
CA LYS A 209 6.53 12.98 -11.96
C LYS A 209 5.16 12.57 -12.57
N PRO A 210 4.57 11.42 -12.18
CA PRO A 210 3.26 11.01 -12.64
C PRO A 210 2.21 12.12 -12.51
N LYS A 211 1.48 12.38 -13.59
CA LYS A 211 0.42 13.41 -13.60
C LYS A 211 -0.81 12.92 -12.85
N CYS A 212 -1.32 13.73 -11.93
CA CYS A 212 -2.53 13.44 -11.17
C CYS A 212 -3.74 14.12 -11.85
N VAL A 213 -4.22 13.53 -12.95
CA VAL A 213 -5.25 14.09 -13.82
C VAL A 213 -6.58 14.26 -13.09
N CYS A 214 -6.96 13.31 -12.24
CA CYS A 214 -8.23 13.37 -11.51
C CYS A 214 -8.22 14.56 -10.52
N LEU A 215 -7.12 14.71 -9.77
CA LEU A 215 -6.93 15.82 -8.83
C LEU A 215 -6.72 17.18 -9.53
N GLU A 216 -6.15 17.21 -10.73
CA GLU A 216 -6.04 18.43 -11.54
C GLU A 216 -7.41 18.90 -12.05
N LYS A 217 -8.20 18.00 -12.65
CA LYS A 217 -9.56 18.29 -13.13
C LYS A 217 -10.49 18.76 -12.02
N GLU A 218 -10.33 18.24 -10.80
CA GLU A 218 -11.09 18.68 -9.64
C GLU A 218 -11.00 20.21 -9.44
N LYS A 219 -9.81 20.80 -9.64
CA LYS A 219 -9.57 22.25 -9.51
C LYS A 219 -10.16 23.08 -10.65
N GLU A 220 -10.37 22.47 -11.81
CA GLU A 220 -10.78 23.16 -13.05
C GLU A 220 -12.30 23.26 -13.22
N THR A 221 -13.08 22.71 -12.29
CA THR A 221 -14.52 22.50 -12.47
C THR A 221 -15.36 23.79 -12.48
N SER A 222 -15.51 24.38 -13.67
CA SER A 222 -16.60 25.28 -14.09
C SER A 222 -16.99 25.07 -15.56
N GLY A 223 -17.17 23.81 -15.98
CA GLY A 223 -17.60 23.46 -17.35
C GLY A 223 -17.98 21.98 -17.53
N GLU A 224 -18.87 21.70 -18.49
CA GLU A 224 -19.71 20.49 -18.64
C GLU A 224 -18.97 19.14 -18.78
N LYS A 225 -19.58 18.09 -18.18
CA LYS A 225 -19.08 16.72 -17.92
C LYS A 225 -17.96 16.63 -16.88
N SER A 226 -18.11 17.35 -15.77
CA SER A 226 -17.24 17.15 -14.61
C SER A 226 -17.43 15.74 -14.01
N GLU A 227 -16.32 15.10 -13.69
CA GLU A 227 -16.30 13.91 -12.84
C GLU A 227 -17.04 14.20 -11.51
N GLU A 228 -17.84 13.24 -11.00
CA GLU A 228 -18.64 13.44 -9.79
C GLU A 228 -17.78 13.22 -8.55
N TRP A 229 -17.65 14.24 -7.70
CA TRP A 229 -16.96 14.16 -6.42
C TRP A 229 -17.96 14.20 -5.27
N LYS A 230 -17.78 13.33 -4.26
CA LYS A 230 -18.59 13.31 -3.04
C LYS A 230 -17.76 13.72 -1.84
N GLU A 231 -18.40 14.40 -0.90
CA GLU A 231 -17.84 14.77 0.39
C GLU A 231 -18.53 14.00 1.51
N MET A 232 -17.75 13.63 2.52
CA MET A 232 -18.21 13.03 3.76
C MET A 232 -17.45 13.68 4.92
N ASP A 233 -18.19 14.31 5.81
CA ASP A 233 -17.64 14.83 7.05
C ASP A 233 -17.62 13.72 8.12
N GLY A 234 -16.58 13.75 8.94
CA GLY A 234 -16.42 12.88 10.08
C GLY A 234 -17.34 13.25 11.25
N PRO A 235 -17.07 12.72 12.45
CA PRO A 235 -15.83 12.07 12.83
C PRO A 235 -15.70 10.64 12.30
N PHE A 236 -14.45 10.24 12.07
CA PHE A 236 -14.09 8.89 11.66
C PHE A 236 -13.47 8.16 12.86
N TYR A 237 -13.93 6.94 13.13
CA TYR A 237 -13.32 6.07 14.13
C TYR A 237 -12.10 5.35 13.54
N MET A 238 -12.23 4.86 12.30
CA MET A 238 -11.15 4.25 11.52
C MET A 238 -11.18 4.76 10.08
N PHE A 239 -10.00 4.89 9.51
CA PHE A 239 -9.80 5.15 8.09
C PHE A 239 -8.57 4.36 7.61
N TRP A 240 -8.79 3.46 6.66
CA TRP A 240 -7.74 2.68 6.03
C TRP A 240 -8.02 2.59 4.54
N GLY A 241 -7.24 3.31 3.75
CA GLY A 241 -7.27 3.19 2.31
C GLY A 241 -6.22 2.19 1.83
N MET A 242 -6.62 1.31 0.91
CA MET A 242 -5.81 0.20 0.42
C MET A 242 -5.75 0.15 -1.10
N ASN A 243 -4.55 -0.01 -1.65
CA ASN A 243 -4.31 -0.27 -3.07
C ASN A 243 -4.30 -1.78 -3.40
N VAL A 244 -4.07 -2.62 -2.39
CA VAL A 244 -4.06 -4.09 -2.50
C VAL A 244 -4.88 -4.70 -1.35
N SER A 245 -5.15 -6.00 -1.40
CA SER A 245 -6.14 -6.60 -0.48
C SER A 245 -5.71 -6.71 0.98
N HIS A 246 -4.41 -6.88 1.25
CA HIS A 246 -3.88 -7.11 2.58
C HIS A 246 -2.92 -5.99 3.01
N ALA A 247 -3.01 -5.55 4.26
CA ALA A 247 -2.00 -4.70 4.90
C ALA A 247 -0.90 -5.52 5.59
N ALA A 248 -1.23 -6.76 5.98
CA ALA A 248 -0.33 -7.77 6.55
C ALA A 248 -0.97 -9.16 6.35
N ALA A 249 -0.26 -10.22 6.71
CA ALA A 249 -0.74 -11.60 6.53
C ALA A 249 -2.06 -11.91 7.28
N ASP A 250 -2.28 -11.22 8.40
CA ASP A 250 -3.45 -11.30 9.28
C ASP A 250 -4.38 -10.07 9.14
N ALA A 251 -4.18 -9.25 8.11
CA ALA A 251 -4.95 -8.02 7.90
C ALA A 251 -5.49 -7.94 6.47
N HIS A 252 -6.57 -8.68 6.18
CA HIS A 252 -7.27 -8.71 4.90
C HIS A 252 -8.27 -7.55 4.80
N ILE A 253 -7.75 -6.32 4.71
CA ILE A 253 -8.50 -5.06 4.85
C ILE A 253 -9.43 -4.77 3.67
N ALA A 254 -8.99 -5.08 2.44
CA ALA A 254 -9.76 -4.79 1.23
C ALA A 254 -9.91 -6.05 0.36
N PRO A 255 -10.74 -7.03 0.77
CA PRO A 255 -11.04 -8.22 -0.03
C PRO A 255 -11.36 -7.99 -1.52
N PRO A 256 -12.05 -6.90 -1.94
CA PRO A 256 -12.32 -6.68 -3.36
C PRO A 256 -11.15 -6.10 -4.17
N ALA A 257 -10.05 -5.67 -3.54
CA ALA A 257 -8.95 -5.02 -4.25
C ALA A 257 -8.15 -6.00 -5.13
N ASP A 258 -7.92 -5.63 -6.39
CA ASP A 258 -6.91 -6.24 -7.25
C ASP A 258 -5.68 -5.32 -7.38
N ILE A 259 -4.53 -5.91 -7.68
CA ILE A 259 -3.27 -5.16 -7.80
C ILE A 259 -3.20 -4.26 -9.04
N SER A 260 -4.17 -4.33 -9.96
CA SER A 260 -4.11 -3.71 -11.30
C SER A 260 -5.46 -3.17 -11.83
N ASP A 261 -6.43 -2.94 -10.94
CA ASP A 261 -7.78 -2.50 -11.30
C ASP A 261 -7.92 -0.98 -11.49
N GLY A 262 -6.95 -0.20 -11.03
CA GLY A 262 -6.87 1.25 -11.10
C GLY A 262 -7.58 1.97 -9.95
N TYR A 263 -7.89 1.27 -8.85
CA TYR A 263 -8.66 1.80 -7.74
C TYR A 263 -8.01 1.62 -6.37
N PHE A 264 -8.29 2.58 -5.50
CA PHE A 264 -8.05 2.52 -4.07
C PHE A 264 -9.36 2.13 -3.37
N HIS A 265 -9.26 1.36 -2.29
CA HIS A 265 -10.38 0.87 -1.50
C HIS A 265 -10.32 1.49 -0.10
N LEU A 266 -11.26 2.38 0.20
CA LEU A 266 -11.34 3.10 1.48
C LEU A 266 -12.24 2.34 2.46
N MET A 267 -11.63 1.61 3.40
CA MET A 267 -12.33 1.05 4.54
C MET A 267 -12.47 2.13 5.62
N LEU A 268 -13.71 2.41 6.01
CA LEU A 268 -14.00 3.45 6.98
C LEU A 268 -15.09 3.04 7.96
N VAL A 269 -14.95 3.55 9.17
CA VAL A 269 -15.90 3.38 10.26
C VAL A 269 -16.24 4.75 10.79
N SER A 270 -17.43 5.26 10.50
CA SER A 270 -17.87 6.60 10.95
C SER A 270 -18.26 6.59 12.44
N GLY A 271 -18.21 7.75 13.08
CA GLY A 271 -18.68 8.01 14.45
C GLY A 271 -17.55 8.15 15.49
N GLU A 272 -17.90 8.70 16.66
CA GLU A 272 -16.94 9.09 17.71
C GLU A 272 -16.47 7.94 18.62
N SER A 273 -17.18 6.82 18.63
CA SER A 273 -16.90 5.73 19.56
C SER A 273 -17.29 4.39 18.97
N TYR A 274 -16.69 3.31 19.46
CA TYR A 274 -17.03 1.94 19.10
C TYR A 274 -17.15 1.12 20.39
N SER A 275 -18.18 0.29 20.49
CA SER A 275 -18.33 -0.60 21.66
C SER A 275 -17.14 -1.57 21.73
N ARG A 276 -16.65 -1.88 22.93
CA ARG A 276 -15.49 -2.78 23.09
C ARG A 276 -15.68 -4.14 22.42
N MET A 277 -16.86 -4.74 22.61
CA MET A 277 -17.23 -6.01 21.99
C MET A 277 -17.30 -5.90 20.47
N GLY A 278 -17.87 -4.80 19.97
CA GLY A 278 -17.97 -4.59 18.54
C GLY A 278 -16.60 -4.34 17.91
N LEU A 279 -15.69 -3.64 18.59
CA LEU A 279 -14.32 -3.41 18.13
C LEU A 279 -13.55 -4.73 18.10
N ALA A 280 -13.69 -5.58 19.12
CA ALA A 280 -13.10 -6.91 19.12
C ALA A 280 -13.61 -7.76 17.93
N LYS A 281 -14.93 -7.74 17.66
CA LYS A 281 -15.52 -8.42 16.50
C LYS A 281 -14.98 -7.87 15.18
N LEU A 282 -14.83 -6.55 15.07
CA LEU A 282 -14.26 -5.88 13.90
C LEU A 282 -12.81 -6.31 13.66
N MET A 283 -11.96 -6.27 14.69
CA MET A 283 -10.56 -6.68 14.57
C MET A 283 -10.42 -8.17 14.22
N MET A 284 -11.26 -9.06 14.78
CA MET A 284 -11.25 -10.48 14.41
C MET A 284 -11.68 -10.70 12.94
N GLY A 285 -12.70 -9.99 12.47
CA GLY A 285 -13.16 -10.10 11.07
C GLY A 285 -12.20 -9.47 10.05
N ILE A 286 -11.15 -8.76 10.48
CA ILE A 286 -10.10 -8.27 9.59
C ILE A 286 -9.18 -9.42 9.13
N GLU A 287 -9.00 -10.45 9.95
CA GLU A 287 -8.13 -11.59 9.61
C GLU A 287 -8.64 -12.38 8.41
N ASP A 288 -9.96 -12.56 8.29
CA ASP A 288 -10.60 -13.36 7.23
C ASP A 288 -11.42 -12.52 6.23
N GLY A 289 -11.55 -11.22 6.46
CA GLY A 289 -12.34 -10.31 5.63
C GLY A 289 -13.82 -10.19 6.02
N SER A 290 -14.31 -10.94 7.02
CA SER A 290 -15.72 -10.90 7.45
C SER A 290 -16.13 -9.57 8.13
N HIS A 291 -15.18 -8.68 8.39
CA HIS A 291 -15.46 -7.34 8.91
C HIS A 291 -16.35 -6.52 7.97
N LEU A 292 -16.36 -6.82 6.66
CA LEU A 292 -17.25 -6.16 5.70
C LEU A 292 -18.73 -6.48 5.94
N ASP A 293 -19.06 -7.55 6.66
CA ASP A 293 -20.44 -7.90 7.03
C ASP A 293 -20.97 -7.08 8.22
N ILE A 294 -20.14 -6.21 8.80
CA ILE A 294 -20.52 -5.37 9.92
C ILE A 294 -21.13 -4.08 9.37
N ASP A 295 -22.42 -3.83 9.65
CA ASP A 295 -23.21 -2.67 9.15
C ASP A 295 -22.53 -1.30 9.23
N ARG A 296 -21.58 -1.14 10.15
CA ARG A 296 -20.88 0.13 10.40
C ARG A 296 -19.60 0.29 9.57
N VAL A 297 -19.11 -0.78 8.97
CA VAL A 297 -17.96 -0.76 8.06
C VAL A 297 -18.47 -0.39 6.67
N GLN A 298 -17.83 0.61 6.07
CA GLN A 298 -18.08 0.99 4.68
C GLN A 298 -16.79 0.77 3.89
N ILE A 299 -16.92 0.28 2.66
CA ILE A 299 -15.82 0.20 1.70
C ILE A 299 -16.18 1.05 0.48
N ILE A 300 -15.35 2.04 0.16
CA ILE A 300 -15.55 2.93 -0.98
C ILE A 300 -14.41 2.70 -1.97
N ARG A 301 -14.74 2.29 -3.19
CA ARG A 301 -13.81 2.22 -4.31
C ARG A 301 -13.69 3.59 -4.96
N THR A 302 -12.47 4.08 -5.17
CA THR A 302 -12.20 5.40 -5.79
C THR A 302 -10.86 5.43 -6.52
N ARG A 303 -10.73 6.28 -7.53
CA ARG A 303 -9.44 6.52 -8.23
C ARG A 303 -8.64 7.66 -7.61
N ALA A 304 -9.30 8.58 -6.93
CA ALA A 304 -8.67 9.75 -6.32
C ALA A 304 -9.48 10.25 -5.13
N PHE A 305 -8.79 10.75 -4.11
CA PHE A 305 -9.44 11.34 -2.94
C PHE A 305 -8.52 12.30 -2.20
N THR A 306 -9.13 13.17 -1.41
CA THR A 306 -8.47 14.07 -0.46
C THR A 306 -9.02 13.78 0.94
N ILE A 307 -8.13 13.59 1.89
CA ILE A 307 -8.46 13.56 3.31
C ILE A 307 -7.89 14.78 4.01
N HIS A 308 -8.70 15.41 4.85
CA HIS A 308 -8.31 16.55 5.67
C HIS A 308 -8.69 16.29 7.13
N ALA A 309 -7.70 16.01 7.98
CA ALA A 309 -7.91 15.93 9.42
C ALA A 309 -8.15 17.32 10.00
N SER A 310 -9.18 17.48 10.84
CA SER A 310 -9.42 18.75 11.52
C SER A 310 -8.37 19.02 12.61
N ASN A 311 -7.79 17.96 13.18
CA ASN A 311 -6.70 18.07 14.14
C ASN A 311 -5.35 17.93 13.42
N ALA A 312 -4.54 18.98 13.44
CA ALA A 312 -3.21 18.97 12.82
C ALA A 312 -2.23 17.99 13.47
N SER A 313 -2.53 17.50 14.68
CA SER A 313 -1.72 16.50 15.39
C SER A 313 -2.08 15.06 15.05
N ASP A 314 -3.15 14.82 14.30
CA ASP A 314 -3.52 13.46 13.91
C ASP A 314 -2.44 12.87 12.99
N LEU A 315 -2.05 11.63 13.27
CA LEU A 315 -1.04 10.92 12.49
C LEU A 315 -1.65 10.40 11.19
N MET A 316 -0.87 10.47 10.11
CA MET A 316 -1.19 9.82 8.84
C MET A 316 0.03 9.04 8.36
N CYS A 317 -0.19 7.86 7.81
CA CYS A 317 0.90 7.04 7.27
C CYS A 317 0.60 6.64 5.82
N VAL A 318 1.63 6.68 4.97
CA VAL A 318 1.58 6.17 3.60
C VAL A 318 2.54 4.99 3.52
N ASP A 319 2.05 3.81 3.14
CA ASP A 319 2.80 2.55 3.13
C ASP A 319 3.54 2.26 4.45
N GLY A 320 2.93 2.62 5.59
CA GLY A 320 3.50 2.47 6.94
C GLY A 320 4.52 3.54 7.35
N GLU A 321 4.79 4.53 6.50
CA GLU A 321 5.71 5.63 6.80
C GLU A 321 4.96 6.91 7.14
N LEU A 322 5.43 7.65 8.16
CA LEU A 322 4.78 8.88 8.60
C LEU A 322 4.74 9.92 7.47
N PHE A 323 3.54 10.34 7.12
CA PHE A 323 3.30 11.34 6.08
C PHE A 323 2.61 12.58 6.69
N PRO A 324 3.19 13.79 6.57
CA PRO A 324 2.66 14.95 7.27
C PRO A 324 1.29 15.36 6.73
N GLY A 325 0.28 15.38 7.61
CA GLY A 325 -1.03 16.00 7.36
C GLY A 325 -1.00 17.53 7.55
N PRO A 326 -2.15 18.19 7.80
CA PRO A 326 -3.49 17.61 8.00
C PRO A 326 -4.19 17.20 6.69
N GLU A 327 -3.72 17.67 5.54
CA GLU A 327 -4.30 17.34 4.23
C GLU A 327 -3.39 16.38 3.47
N VAL A 328 -3.96 15.27 2.98
CA VAL A 328 -3.31 14.31 2.09
C VAL A 328 -4.23 14.01 0.91
N LYS A 329 -3.68 14.11 -0.29
CA LYS A 329 -4.34 13.82 -1.58
C LYS A 329 -3.71 12.58 -2.18
N ILE A 330 -4.54 11.69 -2.69
CA ILE A 330 -4.13 10.43 -3.32
C ILE A 330 -4.75 10.35 -4.70
N GLU A 331 -3.97 9.94 -5.69
CA GLU A 331 -4.46 9.49 -7.00
C GLU A 331 -3.76 8.20 -7.41
N VAL A 332 -4.55 7.24 -7.87
CA VAL A 332 -4.09 5.92 -8.33
C VAL A 332 -3.77 5.97 -9.83
N HIS A 333 -2.60 5.42 -10.17
CA HIS A 333 -2.08 5.28 -11.52
C HIS A 333 -2.13 3.81 -11.94
N ARG A 334 -3.13 3.46 -12.74
CA ARG A 334 -3.34 2.08 -13.15
C ARG A 334 -2.14 1.53 -13.92
N ALA A 335 -1.63 0.38 -13.51
CA ALA A 335 -0.51 -0.33 -14.14
C ALA A 335 0.76 0.52 -14.30
N LEU A 336 1.00 1.47 -13.39
CA LEU A 336 2.20 2.31 -13.43
C LEU A 336 3.47 1.50 -13.14
N GLY A 337 3.41 0.62 -12.14
CA GLY A 337 4.51 -0.25 -11.75
C GLY A 337 4.36 -1.68 -12.27
N ARG A 338 5.35 -2.51 -11.95
CA ARG A 338 5.35 -3.94 -12.29
C ARG A 338 5.91 -4.76 -11.14
N VAL A 339 5.31 -5.93 -10.94
CA VAL A 339 5.79 -6.92 -9.96
C VAL A 339 6.00 -8.26 -10.61
N LEU A 340 7.04 -8.99 -10.18
CA LEU A 340 7.23 -10.38 -10.56
C LEU A 340 6.52 -11.27 -9.52
N CYS A 341 5.49 -12.00 -9.95
CA CYS A 341 4.76 -12.93 -9.09
C CYS A 341 3.95 -13.93 -9.92
N LEU A 342 3.42 -14.96 -9.26
CA LEU A 342 2.42 -15.83 -9.88
C LEU A 342 1.18 -15.01 -10.29
N PRO A 343 0.57 -15.33 -11.45
CA PRO A 343 -0.71 -14.75 -11.81
C PRO A 343 -1.78 -15.17 -10.81
N GLY A 344 -2.82 -14.34 -10.68
CA GLY A 344 -3.96 -14.69 -9.84
C GLY A 344 -4.65 -15.95 -10.33
N THR A 345 -5.16 -16.77 -9.40
CA THR A 345 -6.02 -17.89 -9.76
C THR A 345 -7.34 -17.30 -10.24
N ASN A 346 -7.69 -17.49 -11.52
CA ASN A 346 -9.04 -17.17 -12.01
C ASN A 346 -10.04 -17.88 -11.10
N LYS A 347 -10.82 -17.12 -10.32
CA LYS A 347 -11.97 -17.63 -9.58
C LYS A 347 -13.22 -17.53 -10.44
#